data_AF-A0AAD7SAJ6-F1
#
_entry.id   AF-A0AAD7SAJ6-F1
#
_cell.length_a   1.000
_cell.length_b   1.000
_cell.length_c   1.000
_cell.angle_alpha   90.00
_cell.angle_beta   90.00
_cell.angle_gamma   90.00
#
_symmetry.space_group_name_H-M   'P 1'
#
loop_
_entity.id
_entity.type
_entity.pdbx_description
1 polymer ?
#
loop_
_entity_poly.entity_id
_entity_poly.type
_entity_poly.pdbx_seq_one_letter_code
_entity_poly.pdbx_strand_id
1 'polypeptide(L)'
;MQVTRSSVFPLSFCAHRWVENLPVVERALAVWPSLLIYMEAVRTKRVPNPGTGSYDTIAAAIKDPLILAKLHFYMAIARTFTPFLKRYQTDEPVMPFLGRDLAEFLKSLLRRFIRRELLQDATAVQLTRLDITDRKSWVRLQDVDIGLGAESILTSTKGERTVLEFRTECVQGLSNMVLKVQEKSPLKYPVVRQMACLDPAVIYRDPDSCRRQMKGLVKTFLEVKQVPLTKELLKSVEAARTRYRDYLTEERRKKELEAKGQKRKAAEDLPRS
;
A
#
# COMPACT_ATOMS: atom_id res chain seq x y z
N MET A 1 28.37 -9.18 24.37
CA MET A 1 27.60 -10.35 24.84
C MET A 1 27.55 -10.51 26.37
N GLN A 2 28.36 -9.83 27.19
CA GLN A 2 28.37 -10.08 28.65
C GLN A 2 27.24 -9.41 29.46
N VAL A 3 26.73 -8.25 29.04
CA VAL A 3 25.73 -7.49 29.82
C VAL A 3 24.30 -7.92 29.51
N THR A 4 23.92 -7.91 28.23
CA THR A 4 22.55 -8.20 27.79
C THR A 4 22.33 -9.64 27.34
N ARG A 5 23.43 -10.39 27.09
CA ARG A 5 23.44 -11.75 26.50
C ARG A 5 22.69 -11.90 25.17
N SER A 6 22.26 -10.78 24.56
CA SER A 6 21.58 -10.77 23.27
C SER A 6 22.58 -10.86 22.12
N SER A 7 22.24 -11.66 21.11
CA SER A 7 22.91 -11.70 19.80
C SER A 7 22.19 -10.83 18.76
N VAL A 8 21.09 -10.18 19.14
CA VAL A 8 20.24 -9.38 18.26
C VAL A 8 20.63 -7.91 18.38
N PHE A 9 21.14 -7.35 17.29
CA PHE A 9 21.60 -5.95 17.21
C PHE A 9 20.63 -5.06 16.41
N PRO A 10 20.60 -3.73 16.66
CA PRO A 10 19.87 -2.79 15.84
C PRO A 10 20.24 -2.90 14.35
N LEU A 11 19.28 -2.59 13.47
CA LEU A 11 19.55 -2.44 12.04
C LEU A 11 19.88 -0.99 11.72
N SER A 12 20.71 -0.78 10.70
CA SER A 12 20.95 0.56 10.16
C SER A 12 19.65 1.14 9.59
N PHE A 13 19.38 2.41 9.90
CA PHE A 13 18.27 3.15 9.34
C PHE A 13 18.75 4.09 8.24
N CYS A 14 18.03 4.10 7.12
CA CYS A 14 18.32 4.97 5.99
C CYS A 14 17.06 5.74 5.55
N ALA A 15 17.08 7.07 5.74
CA ALA A 15 15.90 7.91 5.53
C ALA A 15 15.35 7.90 4.08
N HIS A 16 16.20 7.63 3.08
CA HIS A 16 15.77 7.55 1.67
C HIS A 16 15.39 6.13 1.24
N ARG A 17 15.53 5.12 2.11
CA ARG A 17 15.31 3.72 1.77
C ARG A 17 14.09 3.15 2.49
N TRP A 18 12.92 3.56 2.02
CA TRP A 18 11.66 3.37 2.74
C TRP A 18 11.22 1.91 2.88
N VAL A 19 11.76 1.01 2.05
CA VAL A 19 11.50 -0.44 2.12
C VAL A 19 12.04 -1.06 3.41
N GLU A 20 13.11 -0.48 3.98
CA GLU A 20 13.77 -0.99 5.19
C GLU A 20 13.11 -0.48 6.48
N ASN A 21 12.18 0.48 6.39
CA ASN A 21 11.51 1.08 7.54
C ASN A 21 10.87 0.04 8.47
N LEU A 22 10.15 -0.94 7.90
CA LEU A 22 9.46 -1.96 8.68
C LEU A 22 10.44 -2.90 9.42
N PRO A 23 11.43 -3.54 8.75
CA PRO A 23 12.45 -4.32 9.44
C PRO A 23 13.20 -3.54 10.53
N VAL A 24 13.50 -2.26 10.30
CA VAL A 24 14.22 -1.42 11.27
C VAL A 24 13.42 -1.20 12.53
N VAL A 25 12.13 -0.81 12.43
CA VAL A 25 11.30 -0.59 13.62
C VAL A 25 10.97 -1.90 14.35
N GLU A 26 10.75 -2.99 13.62
CA GLU A 26 10.57 -4.31 14.23
C GLU A 26 11.83 -4.70 15.02
N ARG A 27 13.02 -4.45 14.47
CA ARG A 27 14.27 -4.67 15.18
C ARG A 27 14.40 -3.75 16.40
N ALA A 28 14.08 -2.47 16.25
CA ALA A 28 14.16 -1.49 17.34
C ALA A 28 13.31 -1.91 18.55
N LEU A 29 12.08 -2.38 18.30
CA LEU A 29 11.20 -2.94 19.33
C LEU A 29 11.78 -4.24 19.94
N ALA A 30 12.33 -5.13 19.12
CA ALA A 30 12.90 -6.40 19.60
C ALA A 30 14.15 -6.20 20.49
N VAL A 31 14.99 -5.20 20.18
CA VAL A 31 16.20 -4.91 20.99
C VAL A 31 15.91 -4.01 22.18
N TRP A 32 14.75 -3.36 22.25
CA TRP A 32 14.42 -2.39 23.29
C TRP A 32 14.67 -2.89 24.73
N PRO A 33 14.25 -4.11 25.12
CA PRO A 33 14.53 -4.62 26.47
C PRO A 33 16.04 -4.76 26.76
N SER A 34 16.82 -5.16 25.75
CA SER A 34 18.28 -5.24 25.88
C SER A 34 18.92 -3.86 26.04
N LEU A 35 18.38 -2.84 25.35
CA LEU A 35 18.83 -1.46 25.52
C LEU A 35 18.58 -0.99 26.95
N LEU A 36 17.41 -1.25 27.53
CA LEU A 36 17.12 -0.89 28.92
C LEU A 36 18.11 -1.51 29.91
N ILE A 37 18.43 -2.80 29.76
CA ILE A 37 19.42 -3.50 30.59
C ILE A 37 20.80 -2.83 30.47
N TYR A 38 21.21 -2.48 29.25
CA TYR A 38 22.50 -1.82 29.02
C TYR A 38 22.54 -0.42 29.64
N MET A 39 21.49 0.37 29.45
CA MET A 39 21.37 1.73 30.00
C MET A 39 21.40 1.70 31.53
N GLU A 40 20.76 0.71 32.15
CA GLU A 40 20.80 0.50 33.60
C GLU A 40 22.20 0.09 34.08
N ALA A 41 22.92 -0.76 33.33
CA ALA A 41 24.30 -1.12 33.65
C ALA A 41 25.24 0.10 33.59
N VAL A 42 25.06 1.01 32.63
CA VAL A 42 25.79 2.29 32.57
C VAL A 42 25.41 3.17 33.77
N ARG A 43 24.12 3.32 34.06
CA ARG A 43 23.61 4.13 35.18
C ARG A 43 24.15 3.68 36.54
N THR A 44 24.25 2.36 36.74
CA THR A 44 24.78 1.73 37.97
C THR A 44 26.31 1.60 37.97
N LYS A 45 27.00 2.18 36.98
CA LYS A 45 28.47 2.15 36.83
C LYS A 45 29.06 0.74 36.73
N ARG A 46 28.26 -0.28 36.34
CA ARG A 46 28.76 -1.62 36.03
C ARG A 46 29.56 -1.66 34.73
N VAL A 47 29.27 -0.72 33.83
CA VAL A 47 30.01 -0.48 32.59
C VAL A 47 30.21 1.03 32.39
N PRO A 48 31.28 1.46 31.69
CA PRO A 48 31.51 2.87 31.41
C PRO A 48 30.45 3.43 30.46
N ASN A 49 30.16 4.74 30.59
CA ASN A 49 29.34 5.45 29.61
C ASN A 49 30.13 5.58 28.29
N PRO A 50 29.57 5.17 27.14
CA PRO A 50 30.25 5.25 25.85
C PRO A 50 30.46 6.68 25.34
N GLY A 51 29.74 7.68 25.84
CA GLY A 51 29.89 9.08 25.44
C GLY A 51 29.55 9.38 23.98
N THR A 52 28.66 8.60 23.37
CA THR A 52 28.30 8.73 21.95
C THR A 52 26.91 9.36 21.77
N GLY A 53 26.70 10.07 20.65
CA GLY A 53 25.38 10.63 20.33
C GLY A 53 24.27 9.57 20.21
N SER A 54 24.60 8.33 19.84
CA SER A 54 23.64 7.21 19.85
C SER A 54 23.18 6.86 21.25
N TYR A 55 24.08 6.90 22.25
CA TYR A 55 23.72 6.71 23.64
C TYR A 55 22.81 7.83 24.15
N ASP A 56 23.14 9.08 23.83
CA ASP A 56 22.33 10.24 24.24
C ASP A 56 20.92 10.19 23.64
N THR A 57 20.80 9.74 22.39
CA THR A 57 19.52 9.54 21.71
C THR A 57 18.66 8.51 22.44
N ILE A 58 19.24 7.36 22.83
CA ILE A 58 18.52 6.32 23.58
C ILE A 58 18.17 6.83 24.99
N ALA A 59 19.08 7.55 25.64
CA ALA A 59 18.85 8.14 26.96
C ALA A 59 17.68 9.13 26.95
N ALA A 60 17.57 9.95 25.91
CA ALA A 60 16.44 10.86 25.70
C ALA A 60 15.15 10.08 25.40
N ALA A 61 15.22 9.07 24.53
CA ALA A 61 14.06 8.26 24.14
C ALA A 61 13.45 7.50 25.35
N ILE A 62 14.26 7.00 26.28
CA ILE A 62 13.77 6.31 27.49
C ILE A 62 12.99 7.25 28.42
N LYS A 63 13.27 8.55 28.39
CA LYS A 63 12.54 9.54 29.19
C LYS A 63 11.16 9.86 28.62
N ASP A 64 10.92 9.58 27.34
CA ASP A 64 9.63 9.78 26.70
C ASP A 64 8.68 8.61 27.05
N PRO A 65 7.62 8.83 27.85
CA PRO A 65 6.70 7.76 28.23
C PRO A 65 5.93 7.18 27.03
N LEU A 66 5.90 7.87 25.89
CA LEU A 66 5.18 7.47 24.68
C LEU A 66 6.11 6.86 23.62
N ILE A 67 7.41 6.69 23.86
CA ILE A 67 8.35 6.21 22.84
C ILE A 67 7.93 4.88 22.23
N LEU A 68 7.47 3.92 23.05
CA LEU A 68 7.01 2.62 22.56
C LEU A 68 5.71 2.77 21.76
N ALA A 69 4.78 3.62 22.19
CA ALA A 69 3.57 3.91 21.43
C ALA A 69 3.91 4.54 20.06
N LYS A 70 4.87 5.47 20.00
CA LYS A 70 5.39 6.07 18.77
C LYS A 70 6.01 5.03 17.83
N LEU A 71 6.84 4.12 18.36
CA LEU A 71 7.45 3.04 17.57
C LEU A 71 6.41 2.07 17.05
N HIS A 72 5.41 1.69 17.86
CA HIS A 72 4.33 0.81 17.42
C HIS A 72 3.42 1.47 16.39
N PHE A 73 3.10 2.75 16.54
CA PHE A 73 2.37 3.53 15.55
C PHE A 73 3.16 3.58 14.23
N TYR A 74 4.45 3.93 14.29
CA TYR A 74 5.31 3.95 13.11
C TYR A 74 5.37 2.57 12.43
N MET A 75 5.45 1.48 13.19
CA MET A 75 5.39 0.12 12.66
C MET A 75 4.05 -0.17 11.96
N ALA A 76 2.92 0.25 12.53
CA ALA A 76 1.60 0.09 11.90
C ALA A 76 1.51 0.82 10.55
N ILE A 77 2.07 2.03 10.47
CA ILE A 77 2.16 2.78 9.20
C ILE A 77 3.11 2.08 8.22
N ALA A 78 4.31 1.70 8.65
CA ALA A 78 5.29 1.01 7.80
C ALA A 78 4.72 -0.28 7.20
N ARG A 79 3.92 -1.05 7.97
CA ARG A 79 3.18 -2.23 7.48
C ARG A 79 2.17 -1.90 6.40
N THR A 80 1.56 -0.72 6.45
CA THR A 80 0.60 -0.27 5.42
C THR A 80 1.32 0.06 4.10
N PHE A 81 2.50 0.68 4.17
CA PHE A 81 3.29 1.04 3.00
C PHE A 81 4.02 -0.15 2.35
N THR A 82 4.49 -1.11 3.16
CA THR A 82 5.42 -2.16 2.71
C THR A 82 4.92 -2.98 1.50
N PRO A 83 3.66 -3.48 1.47
CA PRO A 83 3.18 -4.27 0.33
C PRO A 83 3.18 -3.47 -0.97
N PHE A 84 2.73 -2.21 -0.92
CA PHE A 84 2.72 -1.33 -2.07
C PHE A 84 4.15 -1.04 -2.56
N LEU A 85 5.05 -0.66 -1.65
CA LEU A 85 6.43 -0.34 -2.01
C LEU A 85 7.17 -1.53 -2.64
N LYS A 86 6.94 -2.76 -2.15
CA LYS A 86 7.60 -3.96 -2.68
C LYS A 86 7.01 -4.43 -4.01
N ARG A 87 5.70 -4.30 -4.22
CA ARG A 87 5.02 -4.81 -5.42
C ARG A 87 5.57 -4.24 -6.74
N TYR A 88 6.02 -2.99 -6.72
CA TYR A 88 6.50 -2.29 -7.91
C TYR A 88 8.03 -2.34 -8.09
N GLN A 89 8.74 -3.18 -7.31
CA GLN A 89 10.18 -3.46 -7.46
C GLN A 89 10.38 -4.77 -8.23
N THR A 90 9.88 -4.81 -9.46
CA THR A 90 9.92 -5.99 -10.32
C THR A 90 9.96 -5.58 -11.79
N ASP A 91 10.52 -6.45 -12.63
CA ASP A 91 10.50 -6.32 -14.09
C ASP A 91 9.19 -6.84 -14.71
N GLU A 92 8.30 -7.42 -13.90
CA GLU A 92 6.97 -7.85 -14.34
C GLU A 92 6.09 -6.66 -14.77
N PRO A 93 5.13 -6.84 -15.70
CA PRO A 93 4.27 -5.78 -16.21
C PRO A 93 3.17 -5.40 -15.21
N VAL A 94 3.54 -4.83 -14.06
CA VAL A 94 2.63 -4.52 -12.95
C VAL A 94 1.94 -3.16 -13.08
N MET A 95 2.34 -2.34 -14.05
CA MET A 95 1.77 -1.01 -14.29
C MET A 95 0.23 -0.96 -14.49
N PRO A 96 -0.44 -1.95 -15.11
CA PRO A 96 -1.89 -1.97 -15.20
C PRO A 96 -2.60 -1.92 -13.83
N PHE A 97 -1.95 -2.40 -12.77
CA PHE A 97 -2.50 -2.46 -11.42
C PHE A 97 -2.22 -1.19 -10.60
N LEU A 98 -1.29 -0.33 -11.04
CA LEU A 98 -0.82 0.84 -10.29
C LEU A 98 -1.94 1.76 -9.86
N GLY A 99 -2.84 2.10 -10.78
CA GLY A 99 -3.95 3.01 -10.50
C GLY A 99 -4.89 2.49 -9.41
N ARG A 100 -5.20 1.19 -9.45
CA ARG A 100 -6.07 0.55 -8.45
C ARG A 100 -5.36 0.43 -7.11
N ASP A 101 -4.15 -0.10 -7.11
CA ASP A 101 -3.40 -0.36 -5.88
C ASP A 101 -3.07 0.92 -5.12
N LEU A 102 -2.68 1.98 -5.84
CA LEU A 102 -2.38 3.27 -5.23
C LEU A 102 -3.64 3.93 -4.65
N ALA A 103 -4.80 3.74 -5.31
CA ALA A 103 -6.07 4.23 -4.76
C ALA A 103 -6.45 3.47 -3.48
N GLU A 104 -6.29 2.14 -3.46
CA GLU A 104 -6.56 1.34 -2.26
C GLU A 104 -5.58 1.65 -1.13
N PHE A 105 -4.30 1.85 -1.46
CA PHE A 105 -3.28 2.29 -0.52
C PHE A 105 -3.64 3.64 0.11
N LEU A 106 -3.95 4.65 -0.70
CA LEU A 106 -4.38 5.96 -0.21
C LEU A 106 -5.65 5.85 0.66
N LYS A 107 -6.62 5.05 0.22
CA LYS A 107 -7.85 4.79 0.97
C LYS A 107 -7.55 4.12 2.32
N SER A 108 -6.59 3.20 2.39
CA SER A 108 -6.19 2.55 3.64
C SER A 108 -5.61 3.52 4.67
N LEU A 109 -4.84 4.53 4.24
CA LEU A 109 -4.35 5.58 5.11
C LEU A 109 -5.48 6.50 5.59
N LEU A 110 -6.34 6.92 4.67
CA LEU A 110 -7.49 7.79 4.97
C LEU A 110 -8.44 7.13 5.98
N ARG A 111 -8.74 5.83 5.82
CA ARG A 111 -9.65 5.08 6.73
C ARG A 111 -9.23 5.11 8.20
N ARG A 112 -7.97 5.45 8.51
CA ARG A 112 -7.48 5.54 9.88
C ARG A 112 -8.00 6.75 10.65
N PHE A 113 -8.37 7.83 9.96
CA PHE A 113 -8.76 9.09 10.61
C PHE A 113 -9.90 9.83 9.91
N ILE A 114 -10.28 9.45 8.69
CA ILE A 114 -11.41 10.02 7.94
C ILE A 114 -12.65 9.13 8.08
N ARG A 115 -13.83 9.76 8.19
CA ARG A 115 -15.12 9.06 8.29
C ARG A 115 -15.36 8.16 7.08
N ARG A 116 -15.89 6.97 7.36
CA ARG A 116 -16.13 5.94 6.34
C ARG A 116 -17.09 6.40 5.24
N GLU A 117 -18.08 7.20 5.60
CA GLU A 117 -19.09 7.77 4.68
C GLU A 117 -18.46 8.59 3.54
N LEU A 118 -17.35 9.28 3.80
CA LEU A 118 -16.64 10.08 2.79
C LEU A 118 -15.75 9.25 1.87
N LEU A 119 -15.44 8.01 2.27
CA LEU A 119 -14.56 7.10 1.53
C LEU A 119 -15.35 6.02 0.79
N GLN A 120 -16.63 5.84 1.12
CA GLN A 120 -17.52 4.93 0.43
C GLN A 120 -17.71 5.41 -1.00
N ASP A 121 -17.47 4.51 -1.96
CA ASP A 121 -17.60 4.76 -3.41
C ASP A 121 -16.72 5.88 -4.01
N ALA A 122 -15.82 6.45 -3.21
CA ALA A 122 -14.86 7.45 -3.67
C ALA A 122 -13.96 6.87 -4.78
N THR A 123 -13.99 7.54 -5.94
CA THR A 123 -13.11 7.22 -7.07
C THR A 123 -11.66 7.60 -6.77
N ALA A 124 -10.71 7.00 -7.50
CA ALA A 124 -9.29 7.32 -7.39
C ALA A 124 -9.01 8.84 -7.50
N VAL A 125 -9.73 9.57 -8.37
CA VAL A 125 -9.56 11.02 -8.52
C VAL A 125 -10.11 11.77 -7.32
N GLN A 126 -11.28 11.38 -6.80
CA GLN A 126 -11.85 12.01 -5.61
C GLN A 126 -10.92 11.83 -4.39
N LEU A 127 -10.33 10.64 -4.20
CA LEU A 127 -9.36 10.41 -3.11
C LEU A 127 -8.15 11.34 -3.21
N THR A 128 -7.68 11.68 -4.41
CA THR A 128 -6.53 12.61 -4.60
C THR A 128 -6.86 14.07 -4.32
N ARG A 129 -8.14 14.43 -4.24
CA ARG A 129 -8.63 15.81 -4.07
C ARG A 129 -9.42 16.02 -2.79
N LEU A 130 -9.65 14.95 -2.04
CA LEU A 130 -10.35 14.99 -0.77
C LEU A 130 -9.62 15.95 0.17
N ASP A 131 -10.33 16.97 0.66
CA ASP A 131 -9.80 17.83 1.71
C ASP A 131 -9.75 17.05 3.02
N ILE A 132 -8.54 16.82 3.50
CA ILE A 132 -8.28 16.08 4.74
C ILE A 132 -7.99 17.01 5.92
N THR A 133 -8.03 18.32 5.72
CA THR A 133 -7.76 19.31 6.77
C THR A 133 -9.01 19.70 7.54
N ASP A 134 -10.20 19.48 6.96
CA ASP A 134 -11.47 19.72 7.63
C ASP A 134 -11.70 18.70 8.76
N ARG A 135 -11.66 19.17 10.01
CA ARG A 135 -11.92 18.35 11.19
C ARG A 135 -13.31 17.72 11.21
N LYS A 136 -14.29 18.26 10.48
CA LYS A 136 -15.63 17.63 10.36
C LYS A 136 -15.57 16.32 9.58
N SER A 137 -14.59 16.18 8.68
CA SER A 137 -14.36 14.94 7.93
C SER A 137 -13.70 13.84 8.76
N TRP A 138 -13.18 14.17 9.94
CA TRP A 138 -12.44 13.25 10.79
C TRP A 138 -13.39 12.40 11.65
N VAL A 139 -12.92 11.21 12.00
CA VAL A 139 -13.50 10.42 13.10
C VAL A 139 -13.19 11.11 14.43
N ARG A 140 -13.87 10.71 15.50
CA ARG A 140 -13.53 11.21 16.84
C ARG A 140 -12.11 10.76 17.17
N LEU A 141 -11.35 11.57 17.92
CA LEU A 141 -9.95 11.25 18.24
C LEU A 141 -9.79 9.85 18.88
N GLN A 142 -10.75 9.45 19.71
CA GLN A 142 -10.81 8.13 20.35
C GLN A 142 -10.95 6.98 19.36
N ASP A 143 -11.55 7.22 18.20
CA ASP A 143 -11.80 6.22 17.15
C ASP A 143 -10.69 6.19 16.08
N VAL A 144 -9.65 7.03 16.21
CA VAL A 144 -8.52 7.05 15.28
C VAL A 144 -7.75 5.73 15.37
N ASP A 145 -7.50 5.09 14.23
CA ASP A 145 -6.72 3.85 14.15
C ASP A 145 -5.22 4.14 14.15
N ILE A 146 -4.63 4.06 15.34
CA ILE A 146 -3.19 4.14 15.60
C ILE A 146 -2.50 2.76 15.55
N GLY A 147 -3.25 1.69 15.26
CA GLY A 147 -2.78 0.31 15.24
C GLY A 147 -2.74 -0.35 16.62
N LEU A 148 -3.03 -1.66 16.64
CA LEU A 148 -3.16 -2.48 17.86
C LEU A 148 -1.95 -2.40 18.81
N GLY A 149 -0.74 -2.32 18.25
CA GLY A 149 0.47 -2.21 19.05
C GLY A 149 0.50 -0.92 19.87
N ALA A 150 0.17 0.22 19.26
CA ALA A 150 0.16 1.50 19.97
C ALA A 150 -0.97 1.54 21.00
N GLU A 151 -2.17 1.02 20.64
CA GLU A 151 -3.29 0.90 21.58
C GLU A 151 -2.91 0.14 22.85
N SER A 152 -2.24 -1.02 22.70
CA SER A 152 -1.83 -1.85 23.85
C SER A 152 -0.85 -1.15 24.81
N ILE A 153 -0.04 -0.21 24.31
CA ILE A 153 0.85 0.60 25.15
C ILE A 153 0.06 1.69 25.88
N LEU A 154 -0.88 2.33 25.18
CA LEU A 154 -1.66 3.44 25.74
C LEU A 154 -2.65 2.98 26.81
N THR A 155 -3.15 1.74 26.79
CA THR A 155 -3.98 1.21 27.89
C THR A 155 -3.25 1.18 29.22
N SER A 156 -1.92 1.12 29.19
CA SER A 156 -1.06 1.12 30.38
C SER A 156 -0.60 2.53 30.79
N THR A 157 -0.89 3.55 29.98
CA THR A 157 -0.46 4.94 30.22
C THR A 157 -1.48 5.67 31.09
N LYS A 158 -1.01 6.32 32.17
CA LYS A 158 -1.86 7.17 33.01
C LYS A 158 -1.93 8.58 32.41
N GLY A 159 -3.12 9.02 32.01
CA GLY A 159 -3.36 10.40 31.58
C GLY A 159 -4.17 10.48 30.30
N GLU A 160 -5.48 10.67 30.43
CA GLU A 160 -6.39 10.81 29.29
C GLU A 160 -5.97 11.95 28.36
N ARG A 161 -5.52 13.08 28.92
CA ARG A 161 -4.99 14.21 28.16
C ARG A 161 -3.80 13.82 27.28
N THR A 162 -2.83 13.09 27.82
CA THR A 162 -1.64 12.65 27.09
C THR A 162 -2.00 11.69 25.95
N VAL A 163 -2.97 10.79 26.17
CA VAL A 163 -3.49 9.89 25.12
C VAL A 163 -4.17 10.68 24.00
N LEU A 164 -4.97 11.70 24.32
CA LEU A 164 -5.62 12.57 23.34
C LEU A 164 -4.62 13.44 22.57
N GLU A 165 -3.59 13.96 23.24
CA GLU A 165 -2.48 14.69 22.61
C GLU A 165 -1.73 13.78 21.62
N PHE A 166 -1.37 12.56 22.04
CA PHE A 166 -0.72 11.58 21.16
C PHE A 166 -1.58 11.22 19.94
N ARG A 167 -2.89 11.02 20.12
CA ARG A 167 -3.82 10.75 19.01
C ARG A 167 -3.89 11.94 18.04
N THR A 168 -3.85 13.16 18.56
CA THR A 168 -3.81 14.38 17.74
C THR A 168 -2.52 14.44 16.91
N GLU A 169 -1.36 14.14 17.50
CA GLU A 169 -0.09 14.03 16.79
C GLU A 169 -0.11 12.94 15.71
N CYS A 170 -0.71 11.78 16.01
CA CYS A 170 -0.88 10.70 15.05
C CYS A 170 -1.71 11.12 13.83
N VAL A 171 -2.83 11.82 14.06
CA VAL A 171 -3.66 12.38 12.97
C VAL A 171 -2.87 13.41 12.17
N GLN A 172 -2.09 14.28 12.82
CA GLN A 172 -1.24 15.23 12.10
C GLN A 172 -0.20 14.52 11.22
N GLY A 173 0.44 13.47 11.74
CA GLY A 173 1.38 12.64 10.99
C GLY A 173 0.72 11.96 9.79
N LEU A 174 -0.44 11.33 9.99
CA LEU A 174 -1.24 10.70 8.92
C LEU A 174 -1.64 11.73 7.87
N SER A 175 -2.14 12.89 8.27
CA SER A 175 -2.52 13.97 7.38
C SER A 175 -1.34 14.43 6.53
N ASN A 176 -0.16 14.65 7.13
CA ASN A 176 1.04 15.03 6.39
C ASN A 176 1.45 13.96 5.36
N MET A 177 1.39 12.68 5.72
CA MET A 177 1.68 11.57 4.80
C MET A 177 0.68 11.53 3.65
N VAL A 178 -0.62 11.62 3.95
CA VAL A 178 -1.69 11.61 2.95
C VAL A 178 -1.58 12.82 2.01
N LEU A 179 -1.36 14.02 2.54
CA LEU A 179 -1.12 15.22 1.73
C LEU A 179 0.05 14.99 0.77
N LYS A 180 1.13 14.37 1.24
CA LYS A 180 2.30 14.10 0.39
C LYS A 180 1.99 13.09 -0.71
N VAL A 181 1.25 12.03 -0.37
CA VAL A 181 0.78 11.03 -1.34
C VAL A 181 -0.16 11.68 -2.35
N GLN A 182 -1.12 12.50 -1.92
CA GLN A 182 -2.02 13.25 -2.79
C GLN A 182 -1.24 14.22 -3.69
N GLU A 183 -0.30 15.00 -3.16
CA GLU A 183 0.52 15.97 -3.88
C GLU A 183 1.26 15.29 -5.05
N LYS A 184 1.96 14.19 -4.77
CA LYS A 184 2.82 13.47 -5.72
C LYS A 184 2.11 12.33 -6.46
N SER A 185 0.80 12.13 -6.24
CA SER A 185 0.10 10.95 -6.76
C SER A 185 0.05 10.92 -8.29
N PRO A 186 0.53 9.84 -8.94
CA PRO A 186 0.30 9.64 -10.37
C PRO A 186 -1.18 9.42 -10.73
N LEU A 187 -2.06 9.17 -9.74
CA LEU A 187 -3.51 9.03 -9.95
C LEU A 187 -4.16 10.29 -10.55
N LYS A 188 -3.50 11.46 -10.49
CA LYS A 188 -3.96 12.68 -11.14
C LYS A 188 -3.92 12.59 -12.66
N TYR A 189 -3.05 11.76 -13.22
CA TYR A 189 -2.87 11.63 -14.66
C TYR A 189 -3.84 10.61 -15.26
N PRO A 190 -4.58 10.97 -16.34
CA PRO A 190 -5.45 10.03 -17.04
C PRO A 190 -4.75 8.75 -17.49
N VAL A 191 -3.49 8.86 -17.95
CA VAL A 191 -2.69 7.71 -18.42
C VAL A 191 -2.63 6.62 -17.35
N VAL A 192 -2.27 6.96 -16.12
CA VAL A 192 -2.12 6.00 -15.01
C VAL A 192 -3.45 5.33 -14.69
N ARG A 193 -4.56 6.08 -14.74
CA ARG A 193 -5.90 5.53 -14.51
C ARG A 193 -6.37 4.64 -15.66
N GLN A 194 -6.03 5.01 -16.89
CA GLN A 194 -6.42 4.29 -18.10
C GLN A 194 -5.60 3.02 -18.34
N MET A 195 -4.40 2.89 -17.76
CA MET A 195 -3.60 1.66 -17.84
C MET A 195 -4.31 0.43 -17.26
N ALA A 196 -5.32 0.62 -16.40
CA ALA A 196 -6.19 -0.46 -15.94
C ALA A 196 -6.88 -1.22 -17.07
N CYS A 197 -6.99 -0.64 -18.28
CA CYS A 197 -7.52 -1.34 -19.45
C CYS A 197 -6.65 -2.51 -19.95
N LEU A 198 -5.44 -2.65 -19.43
CA LEU A 198 -4.52 -3.75 -19.69
C LEU A 198 -4.64 -4.87 -18.66
N ASP A 199 -5.41 -4.68 -17.58
CA ASP A 199 -5.68 -5.73 -16.59
C ASP A 199 -6.66 -6.76 -17.19
N PRO A 200 -6.28 -8.05 -17.32
CA PRO A 200 -7.15 -9.08 -17.87
C PRO A 200 -8.52 -9.19 -17.18
N ALA A 201 -8.57 -8.98 -15.86
CA ALA A 201 -9.83 -9.03 -15.11
C ALA A 201 -10.75 -7.85 -15.47
N VAL A 202 -10.17 -6.68 -15.72
CA VAL A 202 -10.93 -5.47 -16.14
C VAL A 202 -11.39 -5.61 -17.59
N ILE A 203 -10.53 -6.15 -18.47
CA ILE A 203 -10.87 -6.46 -19.87
C ILE A 203 -12.05 -7.40 -19.94
N TYR A 204 -12.03 -8.46 -19.13
CA TYR A 204 -13.13 -9.43 -19.08
C TYR A 204 -14.43 -8.78 -18.57
N ARG A 205 -14.34 -7.95 -17.53
CA ARG A 205 -15.51 -7.34 -16.88
C ARG A 205 -16.17 -6.24 -17.72
N ASP A 206 -15.38 -5.37 -18.34
CA ASP A 206 -15.87 -4.22 -19.11
C ASP A 206 -14.99 -3.93 -20.35
N PRO A 207 -15.18 -4.70 -21.43
CA PRO A 207 -14.38 -4.56 -22.65
C PRO A 207 -14.54 -3.18 -23.31
N ASP A 208 -15.72 -2.57 -23.23
CA ASP A 208 -16.00 -1.28 -23.88
C ASP A 208 -15.30 -0.12 -23.18
N SER A 209 -15.29 -0.11 -21.85
CA SER A 209 -14.49 0.84 -21.09
C SER A 209 -13.01 0.66 -21.37
N CYS A 210 -12.52 -0.59 -21.45
CA CYS A 210 -11.13 -0.86 -21.80
C CYS A 210 -10.76 -0.32 -23.19
N ARG A 211 -11.64 -0.52 -24.19
CA ARG A 211 -11.47 0.07 -25.53
C ARG A 211 -11.37 1.59 -25.48
N ARG A 212 -12.23 2.27 -24.71
CA ARG A 212 -12.20 3.74 -24.56
C ARG A 212 -10.90 4.21 -23.90
N GLN A 213 -10.50 3.55 -22.82
CA GLN A 213 -9.26 3.87 -22.09
C GLN A 213 -8.03 3.64 -22.95
N MET A 214 -7.95 2.53 -23.69
CA MET A 214 -6.88 2.24 -24.63
C MET A 214 -6.76 3.31 -25.73
N LYS A 215 -7.89 3.76 -26.31
CA LYS A 215 -7.88 4.88 -27.26
C LYS A 215 -7.29 6.14 -26.64
N GLY A 216 -7.60 6.42 -25.38
CA GLY A 216 -7.02 7.53 -24.61
C GLY A 216 -5.50 7.40 -24.48
N LEU A 217 -5.01 6.23 -24.06
CA LEU A 217 -3.57 5.96 -23.92
C LEU A 217 -2.82 6.16 -25.24
N VAL A 218 -3.30 5.56 -26.33
CA VAL A 218 -2.67 5.68 -27.65
C VAL A 218 -2.63 7.13 -28.10
N LYS A 219 -3.74 7.87 -27.95
CA LYS A 219 -3.79 9.29 -28.29
C LYS A 219 -2.73 10.08 -27.51
N THR A 220 -2.65 9.90 -26.20
CA THR A 220 -1.64 10.58 -25.38
C THR A 220 -0.22 10.23 -25.83
N PHE A 221 0.09 8.94 -26.05
CA PHE A 221 1.45 8.53 -26.46
C PHE A 221 1.87 9.06 -27.84
N LEU A 222 0.91 9.21 -28.76
CA LEU A 222 1.15 9.84 -30.06
C LEU A 222 1.46 11.34 -29.92
N GLU A 223 0.72 12.05 -29.07
CA GLU A 223 0.90 13.49 -28.83
C GLU A 223 2.28 13.82 -28.23
N VAL A 224 2.77 13.01 -27.27
CA VAL A 224 4.11 13.18 -26.68
C VAL A 224 5.25 12.56 -27.50
N LYS A 225 4.98 12.06 -28.72
CA LYS A 225 5.96 11.39 -29.60
C LYS A 225 6.71 10.22 -28.92
N GLN A 226 6.13 9.61 -27.89
CA GLN A 226 6.74 8.48 -27.18
C GLN A 226 6.53 7.14 -27.90
N VAL A 227 5.67 7.11 -28.92
CA VAL A 227 5.47 5.95 -29.78
C VAL A 227 5.62 6.38 -31.24
N PRO A 228 6.75 6.06 -31.91
CA PRO A 228 6.84 6.25 -33.35
C PRO A 228 5.91 5.25 -34.05
N LEU A 229 5.03 5.74 -34.91
CA LEU A 229 4.18 4.91 -35.77
C LEU A 229 5.01 4.29 -36.90
N THR A 230 5.87 3.34 -36.56
CA THR A 230 6.69 2.63 -37.55
C THR A 230 5.85 1.60 -38.31
N LYS A 231 6.29 1.25 -39.53
CA LYS A 231 5.61 0.22 -40.34
C LYS A 231 5.64 -1.15 -39.63
N GLU A 232 6.71 -1.44 -38.91
CA GLU A 232 6.91 -2.66 -38.14
C GLU A 232 5.90 -2.76 -36.99
N LEU A 233 5.69 -1.65 -36.26
CA LEU A 233 4.71 -1.60 -35.18
C LEU A 233 3.29 -1.84 -35.71
N LEU A 234 2.92 -1.19 -36.81
CA LEU A 234 1.61 -1.35 -37.43
C LEU A 234 1.36 -2.80 -37.88
N LYS A 235 2.35 -3.43 -38.54
CA LYS A 235 2.29 -4.86 -38.92
C LYS A 235 2.15 -5.77 -37.69
N SER A 236 2.88 -5.49 -36.63
CA SER A 236 2.81 -6.27 -35.38
C SER A 236 1.41 -6.18 -34.73
N VAL A 237 0.83 -4.99 -34.66
CA VAL A 237 -0.52 -4.76 -34.13
C VAL A 237 -1.57 -5.48 -34.96
N GLU A 238 -1.46 -5.44 -36.30
CA GLU A 238 -2.39 -6.12 -37.20
C GLU A 238 -2.31 -7.66 -37.06
N ALA A 239 -1.09 -8.20 -36.97
CA ALA A 239 -0.87 -9.62 -36.72
C ALA A 239 -1.41 -10.07 -35.35
N ALA A 240 -1.18 -9.29 -34.29
CA ALA A 240 -1.72 -9.56 -32.96
C ALA A 240 -3.25 -9.55 -32.95
N ARG A 241 -3.88 -8.58 -33.63
CA ARG A 241 -5.35 -8.50 -33.75
C ARG A 241 -5.92 -9.71 -34.49
N THR A 242 -5.27 -10.14 -35.56
CA THR A 242 -5.69 -11.31 -36.35
C THR A 242 -5.62 -12.58 -35.50
N ARG A 243 -4.48 -12.85 -34.85
CA ARG A 243 -4.32 -13.99 -33.94
C ARG A 243 -5.38 -14.04 -32.83
N TYR A 244 -5.68 -12.89 -32.22
CA TYR A 244 -6.69 -12.83 -31.16
C TYR A 244 -8.10 -13.10 -31.70
N ARG A 245 -8.42 -12.59 -32.89
CA ARG A 245 -9.70 -12.88 -33.54
C ARG A 245 -9.83 -14.37 -33.84
N ASP A 246 -8.79 -14.99 -34.39
CA ASP A 246 -8.79 -16.42 -34.71
C ASP A 246 -8.99 -17.26 -33.45
N TYR A 247 -8.26 -16.96 -32.37
CA TYR A 247 -8.42 -17.58 -31.06
C TYR A 247 -9.86 -17.50 -30.54
N LEU A 248 -10.48 -16.32 -30.57
CA LEU A 248 -11.87 -16.14 -30.12
C LEU A 248 -12.86 -16.94 -30.98
N THR A 249 -12.56 -17.12 -32.26
CA THR A 249 -13.39 -17.89 -33.19
C THR A 249 -13.30 -19.38 -32.86
N GLU A 250 -12.11 -19.88 -32.58
CA GLU A 250 -11.89 -21.27 -32.17
C GLU A 250 -12.53 -21.57 -30.81
N GLU A 251 -12.41 -20.66 -29.83
CA GLU A 251 -13.06 -20.82 -28.52
C GLU A 251 -14.59 -20.83 -28.60
N ARG A 252 -15.20 -20.03 -29.48
CA ARG A 252 -16.64 -20.11 -29.75
C ARG A 252 -17.03 -21.47 -30.34
N ARG A 253 -16.25 -21.96 -31.30
CA ARG A 253 -16.48 -23.25 -31.95
C ARG A 253 -16.39 -24.41 -30.94
N LYS A 254 -15.42 -24.38 -30.03
CA LYS A 254 -15.32 -25.37 -28.93
C LYS A 254 -16.54 -25.35 -28.02
N LYS A 255 -16.98 -24.17 -27.56
CA LYS A 255 -18.18 -24.03 -26.71
C LYS A 255 -19.44 -24.55 -27.40
N GLU A 256 -19.60 -24.31 -28.69
CA GLU A 256 -20.73 -24.83 -29.47
C GLU A 256 -20.69 -26.35 -29.60
N LEU A 257 -19.50 -26.93 -29.79
CA LEU A 257 -19.30 -28.38 -29.85
C LEU A 257 -19.58 -29.04 -28.49
N GLU A 258 -19.10 -28.46 -27.40
CA GLU A 258 -19.39 -28.91 -26.03
C GLU A 258 -20.88 -28.86 -25.72
N ALA A 259 -21.56 -27.76 -26.06
CA ALA A 259 -23.00 -27.63 -25.86
C ALA A 259 -23.80 -28.64 -26.69
N LYS A 260 -23.39 -28.91 -27.93
CA LYS A 260 -24.01 -29.96 -28.78
C LYS A 260 -23.76 -31.36 -28.22
N GLY A 261 -22.58 -31.63 -27.69
CA GLY A 261 -22.23 -32.90 -27.04
C GLY A 261 -23.07 -33.15 -25.78
N GLN A 262 -23.24 -32.13 -24.93
CA GLN A 262 -24.08 -32.20 -23.73
C GLN A 262 -25.56 -32.44 -24.07
N LYS A 263 -26.09 -31.77 -25.10
CA LYS A 263 -27.46 -32.00 -25.57
C LYS A 263 -27.69 -33.42 -26.11
N ARG A 264 -26.70 -34.00 -26.81
CA ARG A 264 -26.78 -35.38 -27.30
C ARG A 264 -26.78 -36.40 -26.16
N LYS A 265 -25.89 -36.24 -25.18
CA LYS A 265 -25.87 -37.10 -23.99
C LYS A 265 -27.20 -37.04 -23.20
N ALA A 266 -27.74 -35.85 -22.99
CA ALA A 266 -29.03 -35.67 -22.31
C ALA A 266 -30.23 -36.30 -23.08
N ALA A 267 -30.14 -36.44 -24.40
CA ALA A 267 -31.16 -37.09 -25.21
C ALA A 267 -31.04 -38.63 -25.20
N GLU A 268 -29.84 -39.16 -24.97
CA GLU A 268 -29.58 -40.61 -24.85
C GLU A 268 -29.96 -41.15 -23.46
N ASP A 269 -29.90 -40.31 -22.42
CA ASP A 269 -30.27 -40.66 -21.03
C ASP A 269 -31.79 -40.57 -20.73
N LEU A 270 -32.63 -40.22 -21.70
CA LEU A 270 -34.08 -40.19 -21.54
C LEU A 270 -34.64 -41.63 -21.52
N PRO A 271 -35.42 -42.04 -20.48
CA PRO A 271 -35.93 -43.41 -20.38
C PRO A 271 -36.81 -43.74 -21.59
N ARG A 272 -36.48 -44.84 -22.29
CA ARG A 272 -37.36 -45.39 -23.33
C ARG A 272 -38.61 -45.93 -22.64
N SER A 273 -39.74 -45.26 -22.87
CA SER A 273 -41.10 -45.68 -22.48
C SER A 273 -41.53 -46.95 -23.19
#